data_AF-A0A352W776-F1
#
_entry.id   AF-A0A352W776-F1
#
_cell.length_a   1.000
_cell.length_b   1.000
_cell.length_c   1.000
_cell.angle_alpha   90.00
_cell.angle_beta   90.00
_cell.angle_gamma   90.00
#
_symmetry.space_group_name_H-M   'P 1'
#
loop_
_entity.id
_entity.type
_entity.pdbx_description
1 polymer ?
#
loop_
_entity_poly.entity_id
_entity_poly.type
_entity_poly.pdbx_seq_one_letter_code
_entity_poly.pdbx_strand_id
1 'polypeptide(L)'
;KDCVPFNKLSELDRWALLRKEQLLRKVTKAYDEYEFHLVYHAIHNFCAVDMSALYLDIVKDRLYCLRKADPQRRSTQTVLYEI
;
A
#
# COMPACT_ATOMS: atom_id res chain seq x y z
N LYS A 1 -14.66 0.23 -11.52
CA LYS A 1 -15.65 -0.83 -11.78
C LYS A 1 -15.37 -2.12 -11.00
N ASP A 2 -14.10 -2.44 -10.69
CA ASP A 2 -13.71 -3.62 -9.90
C ASP A 2 -13.19 -3.30 -8.48
N CYS A 3 -13.19 -2.02 -8.08
CA CYS A 3 -12.66 -1.59 -6.79
C CYS A 3 -13.57 -2.04 -5.63
N VAL A 4 -12.95 -2.55 -4.58
CA VAL A 4 -13.63 -3.03 -3.37
C VAL A 4 -13.74 -1.89 -2.35
N PRO A 5 -14.90 -1.66 -1.72
CA PRO A 5 -15.05 -0.64 -0.68
C PRO A 5 -14.13 -0.90 0.52
N PHE A 6 -13.68 0.16 1.20
CA PHE A 6 -12.73 0.07 2.31
C PHE A 6 -13.12 -0.93 3.40
N ASN A 7 -14.42 -0.98 3.75
CA ASN A 7 -14.94 -1.89 4.79
C ASN A 7 -14.93 -3.37 4.38
N LYS A 8 -14.74 -3.67 3.09
CA LYS A 8 -14.61 -5.02 2.55
C LYS A 8 -13.16 -5.39 2.23
N LEU A 9 -12.21 -4.48 2.45
CA LEU A 9 -10.79 -4.77 2.30
C LEU A 9 -10.31 -5.67 3.44
N SER A 10 -9.36 -6.56 3.13
CA SER A 10 -8.69 -7.35 4.17
C SER A 10 -7.94 -6.43 5.15
N GLU A 11 -7.70 -6.90 6.37
CA GLU A 11 -6.95 -6.12 7.37
C GLU A 11 -5.55 -5.74 6.87
N LEU A 12 -4.88 -6.64 6.15
CA LEU A 12 -3.58 -6.38 5.54
C LEU A 12 -3.66 -5.28 4.47
N ASP A 13 -4.71 -5.29 3.65
CA ASP A 13 -4.94 -4.29 2.60
C ASP A 13 -5.24 -2.91 3.23
N ARG A 14 -6.03 -2.88 4.31
CA ARG A 14 -6.28 -1.65 5.08
C ARG A 14 -5.01 -1.13 5.76
N TRP A 15 -4.15 -2.02 6.25
CA TRP A 15 -2.86 -1.68 6.83
C TRP A 15 -1.93 -1.01 5.80
N ALA A 16 -1.89 -1.52 4.56
CA ALA A 16 -1.10 -0.91 3.50
C ALA A 16 -1.59 0.51 3.15
N LEU A 17 -2.90 0.74 3.09
CA LEU A 17 -3.47 2.08 2.92
C LEU A 17 -3.12 3.02 4.10
N LEU A 18 -3.16 2.51 5.33
CA LEU A 18 -2.73 3.29 6.50
C LEU A 18 -1.25 3.69 6.41
N ARG A 19 -0.38 2.78 5.94
CA ARG A 19 1.04 3.08 5.71
C ARG A 19 1.23 4.16 4.65
N LYS A 20 0.46 4.12 3.56
CA LYS A 20 0.46 5.19 2.55
C LYS A 20 0.11 6.55 3.17
N GLU A 21 -0.95 6.61 3.97
CA GLU A 21 -1.36 7.86 4.63
C GLU A 21 -0.30 8.38 5.62
N GLN A 22 0.38 7.49 6.35
CA GLN A 22 1.51 7.87 7.21
C GLN A 22 2.68 8.43 6.40
N LEU A 23 3.01 7.81 5.26
CA LEU A 23 4.03 8.31 4.35
C LEU A 23 3.67 9.70 3.82
N LEU A 24 2.45 9.88 3.32
CA LEU A 24 1.98 11.16 2.79
C LEU A 24 2.15 12.28 3.83
N ARG A 25 1.67 12.08 5.06
CA ARG A 25 1.85 13.07 6.14
C ARG A 25 3.31 13.40 6.41
N LYS A 26 4.18 12.38 6.45
CA LYS A 26 5.61 12.56 6.70
C LYS A 26 6.29 13.33 5.56
N VAL A 27 5.97 12.97 4.32
CA VAL A 27 6.54 13.60 3.12
C VAL A 27 6.04 15.03 2.96
N THR A 28 4.74 15.29 3.14
CA THR A 28 4.18 16.64 3.09
C THR A 28 4.85 17.54 4.13
N LYS A 29 4.98 17.07 5.38
CA LYS A 29 5.66 17.84 6.43
C LYS A 29 7.13 18.12 6.06
N ALA A 30 7.85 17.12 5.56
CA ALA A 30 9.24 17.30 5.16
C ALA A 30 9.39 18.27 3.96
N TYR A 31 8.41 18.33 3.07
CA TYR A 31 8.37 19.35 2.02
C TYR A 31 8.14 20.76 2.59
N ASP A 32 7.23 20.91 3.55
CA ASP A 32 6.96 22.19 4.21
C ASP A 32 8.19 22.73 4.97
N GLU A 33 8.99 21.83 5.54
CA GLU A 33 10.23 22.14 6.28
C GLU A 33 11.48 22.19 5.38
N TYR A 34 11.33 22.00 4.06
CA TYR A 34 12.42 21.92 3.07
C TYR A 34 13.48 20.82 3.35
N GLU A 35 13.09 19.76 4.04
CA GLU A 35 13.94 18.62 4.41
C GLU A 35 13.89 17.50 3.36
N PHE A 36 14.36 17.77 2.14
CA PHE A 36 14.25 16.84 1.00
C PHE A 36 14.92 15.48 1.20
N HIS A 37 15.98 15.42 2.00
CA HIS A 37 16.66 14.16 2.32
C HIS A 37 15.72 13.20 3.07
N LEU A 38 14.85 13.71 3.95
CA LEU A 38 13.84 12.89 4.64
C LEU A 38 12.78 12.36 3.69
N VAL A 39 12.38 13.14 2.68
CA VAL A 39 11.45 12.71 1.64
C VAL A 39 11.99 11.48 0.91
N TYR A 40 13.24 11.55 0.44
CA TYR A 40 13.90 10.45 -0.25
C TYR A 40 13.94 9.19 0.63
N HIS A 41 14.41 9.31 1.87
CA HIS A 41 14.51 8.17 2.78
C HIS A 41 13.14 7.59 3.13
N ALA A 42 12.11 8.43 3.32
CA ALA A 42 10.76 7.96 3.65
C ALA A 42 10.14 7.16 2.50
N ILE A 43 10.21 7.68 1.27
CA ILE A 43 9.66 7.01 0.08
C ILE A 43 10.44 5.71 -0.18
N HIS A 44 11.77 5.75 -0.14
CA HIS A 44 12.60 4.58 -0.38
C HIS A 44 12.29 3.47 0.64
N ASN A 45 12.19 3.82 1.92
CA ASN A 45 11.86 2.87 2.98
C ASN A 45 10.46 2.28 2.82
N PHE A 46 9.47 3.09 2.45
CA PHE A 46 8.12 2.60 2.19
C PHE A 46 8.09 1.58 1.04
N CYS A 47 8.77 1.87 -0.07
CA CYS A 47 8.83 0.95 -1.21
C CYS A 47 9.58 -0.34 -0.86
N ALA A 48 10.72 -0.24 -0.19
CA ALA A 48 11.57 -1.41 0.09
C ALA A 48 11.01 -2.29 1.22
N VAL A 49 10.56 -1.69 2.31
CA VAL A 49 10.19 -2.42 3.53
C VAL A 49 8.69 -2.71 3.57
N ASP A 50 7.86 -1.67 3.53
CA ASP A 50 6.41 -1.84 3.71
C ASP A 50 5.78 -2.52 2.48
N MET A 51 6.12 -2.05 1.28
CA MET A 51 5.53 -2.57 0.04
C MET A 51 6.21 -3.86 -0.43
N SER A 52 7.52 -3.84 -0.66
CA SER A 52 8.21 -5.00 -1.23
C SER A 52 8.39 -6.14 -0.23
N ALA A 53 9.07 -5.90 0.89
CA ALA A 53 9.44 -6.97 1.81
C ALA A 53 8.27 -7.56 2.60
N LEU A 54 7.22 -6.76 2.84
CA LEU A 54 6.08 -7.20 3.66
C LEU A 54 4.80 -7.40 2.83
N TYR A 55 4.25 -6.34 2.24
CA TYR A 55 2.92 -6.41 1.62
C TYR A 55 2.90 -7.34 0.39
N LEU A 56 3.75 -7.07 -0.60
CA LEU A 56 3.80 -7.81 -1.85
C LEU A 56 4.20 -9.29 -1.63
N ASP A 57 5.11 -9.55 -0.70
CA ASP A 57 5.52 -10.92 -0.38
C ASP A 57 4.37 -11.75 0.20
N ILE A 58 3.52 -11.15 1.04
CA ILE A 58 2.34 -11.82 1.61
C ILE A 58 1.20 -11.95 0.59
N VAL A 59 0.95 -10.92 -0.22
CA VAL A 59 -0.20 -10.91 -1.13
C VAL A 59 0.05 -11.60 -2.48
N LYS A 60 1.30 -11.96 -2.81
CA LYS A 60 1.64 -12.61 -4.10
C LYS A 60 0.81 -13.87 -4.35
N ASP A 61 0.59 -14.70 -3.34
CA ASP A 61 -0.19 -15.93 -3.47
C ASP A 61 -1.66 -15.63 -3.78
N ARG A 62 -2.21 -14.52 -3.25
CA ARG A 62 -3.56 -14.06 -3.59
C ARG A 62 -3.67 -13.64 -5.06
N LEU A 63 -2.62 -13.02 -5.58
CA LEU A 63 -2.58 -12.55 -6.97
C LEU A 63 -2.39 -13.69 -7.97
N TYR A 64 -1.57 -14.68 -7.61
CA TYR A 64 -1.19 -15.78 -8.50
C TYR A 64 -2.15 -16.97 -8.44
N CYS A 65 -2.63 -17.33 -7.25
CA CYS A 65 -3.35 -18.59 -7.06
C CYS A 65 -4.88 -18.41 -7.03
N LEU A 66 -5.40 -17.24 -6.65
CA LEU A 66 -6.84 -17.03 -6.54
C LEU A 66 -7.50 -16.70 -7.88
N ARG A 67 -8.77 -17.09 -8.01
CA ARG A 67 -9.59 -16.82 -9.21
C ARG A 67 -9.73 -15.32 -9.45
N LYS A 68 -9.92 -14.92 -10.70
CA LYS A 68 -10.02 -13.51 -11.11
C LYS A 68 -11.12 -12.73 -10.37
N ALA A 69 -12.22 -13.38 -10.02
CA ALA A 69 -13.35 -12.76 -9.30
C ALA A 69 -13.28 -12.96 -7.77
N ASP A 70 -12.19 -13.52 -7.25
CA ASP A 70 -12.05 -13.75 -5.81
C ASP A 70 -12.03 -12.40 -5.04
N PRO A 71 -12.86 -12.22 -4.01
CA PRO A 71 -12.93 -10.98 -3.24
C PRO A 71 -11.58 -10.55 -2.64
N GLN A 72 -10.76 -11.50 -2.19
CA GLN A 72 -9.44 -11.19 -1.62
C GLN A 72 -8.47 -10.71 -2.69
N ARG A 73 -8.51 -11.32 -3.88
CA ARG A 73 -7.72 -10.85 -5.02
C ARG A 73 -8.15 -9.44 -5.45
N ARG A 74 -9.46 -9.16 -5.50
CA ARG A 74 -9.98 -7.83 -5.84
C ARG A 74 -9.65 -6.78 -4.77
N SER A 75 -9.65 -7.17 -3.50
CA SER A 75 -9.22 -6.33 -2.37
C SER A 75 -7.76 -5.89 -2.55
N THR A 76 -6.85 -6.82 -2.75
CA THR A 76 -5.43 -6.52 -2.99
C THR A 76 -5.21 -5.69 -4.27
N GLN A 77 -5.90 -6.00 -5.36
CA GLN A 77 -5.82 -5.20 -6.59
C GLN A 77 -6.31 -3.77 -6.41
N THR A 78 -7.33 -3.56 -5.57
CA THR A 78 -7.83 -2.22 -5.27
C THR A 78 -6.77 -1.42 -4.53
N VAL A 79 -6.12 -2.02 -3.52
CA VAL A 79 -5.07 -1.33 -2.76
C VAL A 79 -3.81 -1.07 -3.58
N LEU A 80 -3.39 -2.00 -4.42
CA LEU A 80 -2.28 -1.77 -5.34
C LEU A 80 -2.55 -0.66 -6.37
N TYR A 81 -3.81 -0.36 -6.67
CA TYR A 81 -4.18 0.75 -7.55
C TYR A 81 -4.22 2.10 -6.84
N GLU A 82 -4.53 2.09 -5.54
CA GLU A 82 -4.67 3.30 -4.70
C GLU A 82 -3.33 3.81 -4.13
N ILE A 83 -2.28 2.99 -4.18
CA ILE A 83 -0.90 3.32 -3.76
C ILE A 83 -0.12 3.81 -4.97
#